data_AF-X7YJL8-F1
#
_entry.id   AF-X7YJL8-F1
#
_cell.length_a   1.000
_cell.length_b   1.000
_cell.length_c   1.000
_cell.angle_alpha   90.00
_cell.angle_beta   90.00
_cell.angle_gamma   90.00
#
_symmetry.space_group_name_H-M   'P 1'
#
loop_
_entity.id
_entity.type
_entity.pdbx_description
1 polymer ?
#
loop_
_entity_poly.entity_id
_entity_poly.type
_entity_poly.pdbx_seq_one_letter_code
_entity_poly.pdbx_strand_id
1 'polypeptide(L)' 'MTVELTQEVSSRLQSDHYGWLTTVAKSGQPVPRLVWFYFDGADLTVYSMPQAAKVAHIKAVRRSA' A
#
# COMPACT_ATOMS: atom_id res chain seq x y z
N MET A 1 -16.30 -0.29 9.08
CA MET A 1 -16.80 -0.75 7.78
C MET A 1 -15.78 -1.74 7.27
N THR A 2 -16.09 -3.03 7.37
CA THR A 2 -15.24 -4.11 6.86
C THR A 2 -15.71 -4.39 5.44
N VAL A 3 -14.77 -4.45 4.49
CA VAL A 3 -15.06 -4.79 3.10
C VAL A 3 -14.59 -6.22 2.90
N GLU A 4 -15.49 -7.09 2.44
CA GLU A 4 -15.12 -8.43 2.00
C GLU A 4 -14.45 -8.35 0.63
N LEU A 5 -13.27 -8.95 0.50
CA LEU A 5 -12.57 -9.03 -0.78
C LEU A 5 -13.30 -10.01 -1.70
N THR A 6 -13.44 -9.64 -2.97
CA THR A 6 -13.94 -10.59 -3.97
C THR A 6 -12.89 -11.69 -4.21
N GLN A 7 -13.33 -12.83 -4.76
CA GLN A 7 -12.43 -13.90 -5.17
C GLN A 7 -11.39 -13.41 -6.20
N GLU A 8 -11.80 -12.54 -7.12
CA GLU A 8 -10.89 -11.94 -8.09
C GLU A 8 -9.80 -11.10 -7.44
N VAL A 9 -10.17 -10.21 -6.50
CA VAL A 9 -9.19 -9.37 -5.79
C VAL A 9 -8.25 -10.24 -4.96
N SER A 10 -8.77 -11.23 -4.26
CA SER A 10 -7.97 -12.18 -3.47
C SER A 10 -6.99 -12.95 -4.34
N SER A 11 -7.43 -13.43 -5.51
CA SER A 11 -6.58 -14.13 -6.46
C SER A 11 -5.45 -13.24 -6.97
N ARG A 12 -5.73 -11.96 -7.28
CA ARG A 12 -4.70 -11.01 -7.72
C ARG A 12 -3.69 -10.69 -6.63
N LEU A 13 -4.15 -10.49 -5.39
CA LEU A 13 -3.25 -10.26 -4.25
C LEU A 13 -2.33 -11.46 -3.98
N GLN A 14 -2.79 -12.69 -4.28
CA GLN A 14 -1.98 -13.90 -4.15
C GLN A 14 -1.03 -14.11 -5.33
N SER A 15 -1.41 -13.75 -6.55
CA SER A 15 -0.59 -13.95 -7.75
C SER A 15 0.41 -12.83 -8.03
N ASP A 16 0.04 -11.59 -7.70
CA ASP A 16 0.81 -10.40 -8.06
C ASP A 16 1.87 -10.13 -6.99
N HIS A 17 3.05 -9.71 -7.45
CA HIS A 17 4.15 -9.33 -6.57
C HIS A 17 4.33 -7.82 -6.46
N TYR A 18 3.65 -7.04 -7.30
CA TYR A 18 3.81 -5.59 -7.38
C TYR A 18 2.46 -4.90 -7.40
N GLY A 19 2.38 -3.77 -6.71
CA GLY A 19 1.19 -2.93 -6.65
C GLY A 19 1.56 -1.46 -6.61
N TRP A 20 0.57 -0.62 -6.90
CA TRP A 20 0.71 0.83 -6.74
C TRP A 20 0.31 1.20 -5.32
N LEU A 21 1.22 1.81 -4.56
CA LEU A 21 0.94 2.45 -3.29
C LEU A 21 0.91 3.96 -3.48
N THR A 22 -0.26 4.57 -3.27
CA THR A 22 -0.40 6.03 -3.33
C THR A 22 -0.40 6.60 -1.93
N THR A 23 0.61 7.42 -1.64
CA THR A 23 0.70 8.18 -0.39
C THR A 23 0.37 9.65 -0.63
N VAL A 24 -0.10 10.35 0.39
CA VAL A 24 -0.36 11.79 0.31
C VAL A 24 0.83 12.54 0.91
N ALA A 25 1.48 13.40 0.10
CA ALA A 25 2.54 14.27 0.58
C ALA A 25 1.99 15.34 1.54
N LYS A 26 2.87 16.01 2.32
CA LYS A 26 2.46 17.10 3.23
C LYS A 26 1.70 18.23 2.50
N SER A 27 2.00 18.45 1.22
CA SER A 27 1.30 19.41 0.36
C SER A 27 -0.11 18.99 -0.07
N GLY A 28 -0.55 17.78 0.28
CA GLY A 28 -1.83 17.20 -0.15
C GLY A 28 -1.76 16.48 -1.51
N GLN A 29 -0.62 16.49 -2.19
CA GLN A 29 -0.48 15.84 -3.49
C GLN A 29 -0.38 14.31 -3.36
N PRO A 30 -1.11 13.53 -4.19
CA PRO A 30 -0.94 12.08 -4.27
C PRO A 30 0.40 11.75 -4.94
N VAL A 31 1.11 10.79 -4.34
CA VAL A 31 2.42 10.31 -4.80
C VAL A 31 2.34 8.81 -5.02
N PRO A 32 2.05 8.34 -6.25
CA PRO A 32 2.01 6.93 -6.59
C PRO A 32 3.43 6.35 -6.66
N ARG A 33 3.60 5.13 -6.14
CA ARG A 33 4.87 4.38 -6.21
C ARG A 33 4.59 2.92 -6.48
N LEU A 34 5.33 2.32 -7.42
CA LEU A 34 5.35 0.88 -7.57
C LEU A 34 6.09 0.29 -6.36
N VAL A 35 5.46 -0.67 -5.68
CA VAL A 35 6.05 -1.38 -4.54
C VAL A 35 5.92 -2.87 -4.75
N TRP A 36 6.93 -3.60 -4.31
CA TRP A 36 6.74 -5.01 -4.03
C TRP A 36 5.95 -5.17 -2.73
N PHE A 37 5.06 -6.15 -2.68
CA PHE A 37 4.30 -6.47 -1.48
C PHE A 37 4.23 -7.98 -1.27
N TYR A 38 3.97 -8.37 -0.02
CA TYR A 38 3.61 -9.73 0.36
C TYR A 38 2.19 -9.74 0.93
N PHE A 39 1.37 -10.69 0.49
CA PHE A 39 0.03 -10.92 1.01
C PHE A 39 -0.03 -12.31 1.63
N ASP A 40 -0.44 -12.40 2.89
CA ASP A 40 -0.52 -13.67 3.65
C ASP A 40 -1.96 -14.24 3.73
N GLY A 41 -2.92 -13.59 3.09
CA GLY A 41 -4.34 -13.92 3.16
C GLY A 41 -5.15 -12.99 4.06
N ALA A 42 -4.49 -12.18 4.90
CA ALA A 42 -5.14 -11.20 5.77
C ALA A 42 -4.50 -9.81 5.62
N ASP A 43 -3.17 -9.73 5.60
CA ASP A 43 -2.40 -8.49 5.66
C ASP A 43 -1.52 -8.29 4.42
N LEU A 44 -1.37 -7.02 4.03
CA LEU A 44 -0.40 -6.58 3.03
C LEU A 44 0.85 -6.01 3.71
N THR A 45 1.99 -6.66 3.49
CA THR A 45 3.28 -6.24 4.03
C THR A 45 4.18 -5.64 2.95
N VAL A 46 4.67 -4.42 3.19
CA VAL A 46 5.62 -3.70 2.32
C VAL A 46 6.86 -3.31 3.11
N TYR A 47 8.02 -3.83 2.71
CA TYR A 47 9.30 -3.44 3.30
C TYR A 47 9.82 -2.12 2.70
N SER A 48 10.43 -1.29 3.53
CA SER A 48 11.00 -0.02 3.12
C SER A 48 12.18 0.36 4.01
N MET A 49 13.14 1.09 3.43
CA MET A 49 14.14 1.80 4.21
C MET A 49 13.44 2.78 5.17
N PRO A 50 13.89 2.89 6.45
CA PRO A 50 13.21 3.70 7.46
C PRO A 50 13.11 5.19 7.11
N GLN A 51 14.05 5.72 6.33
CA GLN A 51 14.14 7.13 5.93
C GLN A 51 13.47 7.42 4.57
N ALA A 52 12.81 6.44 3.94
CA ALA A 52 12.16 6.68 2.66
C ALA A 52 11.01 7.70 2.80
N ALA A 53 10.89 8.63 1.84
CA ALA A 53 9.86 9.67 1.88
C ALA A 53 8.41 9.15 2.05
N LYS A 54 8.09 7.97 1.51
CA LYS A 54 6.77 7.31 1.72
C LYS A 54 6.49 7.00 3.20
N VAL A 55 7.52 6.64 3.97
CA VAL A 55 7.39 6.38 5.42
C VAL A 55 7.04 7.68 6.15
N ALA A 56 7.66 8.80 5.77
CA ALA A 56 7.32 10.11 6.32
C ALA A 56 5.88 10.51 5.99
N HIS A 57 5.43 10.27 4.74
CA HIS A 57 4.05 10.55 4.32
C HIS A 57 3.03 9.74 5.13
N ILE A 58 3.23 8.42 5.24
CA ILE A 58 2.34 7.52 5.98
C ILE A 58 2.26 7.88 7.47
N LYS A 59 3.39 8.29 8.07
CA LYS A 59 3.42 8.74 9.48
C LYS A 59 2.69 10.05 9.70
N ALA A 60 2.77 10.98 8.74
CA ALA A 60 2.15 12.30 8.85
C ALA A 60 0.65 12.29 8.49
N VAL A 61 0.25 11.42 7.56
CA VAL A 61 -1.11 11.39 7.00
C VAL A 61 -1.57 9.93 6.89
N ARG A 62 -2.58 9.56 7.71
CA ARG A 62 -3.21 8.24 7.68
C ARG A 62 -4.27 8.13 6.57
N ARG A 63 -3.92 8.50 5.34
CA ARG A 63 -4.72 8.25 4.15
C ARG A 63 -3.79 7.83 3.02
N SER A 64 -3.79 6.53 2.74
CA SER A 64 -3.10 5.91 1.62
C SER A 64 -4.08 4.95 0.95
N ALA A 65 -4.05 4.91 -0.37
CA ALA A 65 -4.88 4.05 -1.21
C ALA A 65 -3.99 3.18 -2.11
#